data_AF-A0A376L4P1-F1
#
_entry.id   AF-A0A376L4P1-F1
#
_cell.length_a   1.000
_cell.length_b   1.000
_cell.length_c   1.000
_cell.angle_alpha   90.00
_cell.angle_beta   90.00
_cell.angle_gamma   90.00
#
_symmetry.space_group_name_H-M   'P 1'
#
loop_
_entity.id
_entity.type
_entity.pdbx_description
1 polymer ?
#
loop_
_entity_poly.entity_id
_entity_poly.type
_entity_poly.pdbx_seq_one_letter_code
_entity_poly.pdbx_strand_id
1 'polypeptide(L)'
;MNGFLLNDSRIFSKKGLFLNHHFNNYIVREDKQHVQAYEVGFDNRSSNLKKVFGEFFEREVLINTNDSFENHTHVNYLSKNMPKMMPKGLFLSRDRFVDSNGMASHTDSNSVIRTAFFEFFERQSFIVNYLTKTSAPKISISNFTEIKSVDNYLKNYVDNTNYFNVSISDKIYVILCIGYSENSKCIGLGTSNVLEEAIKKSQIEALQYFATDFSKTAKSNTLKDFDDSKKDLYHSRFDQLSTNEFCRNYSYLLKNMEDCQFESKLKFNFKLWQKECREKLKMDPVISLFHSYQPIPHLKVVKVVDENWFPHMNPILYNESVYAFVQSICGKELDKSIEYIPFP
;
A
#
# COMPACT_ATOMS: atom_id res chain seq x y z
N MET A 1 27.89 -26.93 -13.63
CA MET A 1 28.05 -26.06 -12.44
C MET A 1 27.82 -24.64 -12.89
N ASN A 2 26.62 -24.10 -12.66
CA ASN A 2 26.34 -22.68 -12.91
C ASN A 2 26.87 -21.88 -11.71
N GLY A 3 27.53 -20.76 -12.00
CA GLY A 3 28.33 -20.00 -11.04
C GLY A 3 27.57 -19.54 -9.79
N PHE A 4 28.26 -19.62 -8.66
CA PHE A 4 27.84 -19.31 -7.28
C PHE A 4 27.66 -17.79 -6.99
N LEU A 5 27.65 -16.95 -8.03
CA LEU A 5 27.58 -15.48 -7.94
C LEU A 5 26.53 -14.94 -8.92
N LEU A 6 25.24 -15.22 -8.66
CA LEU A 6 24.13 -14.57 -9.34
C LEU A 6 23.57 -13.46 -8.46
N ASN A 7 24.37 -12.40 -8.24
CA ASN A 7 23.88 -11.14 -7.68
C ASN A 7 23.61 -10.16 -8.83
N ASP A 8 22.69 -10.51 -9.72
CA ASP A 8 22.26 -9.59 -10.79
C ASP A 8 21.18 -8.65 -10.23
N SER A 9 21.52 -7.37 -10.10
CA SER A 9 20.57 -6.31 -9.76
C SER A 9 20.33 -5.47 -11.01
N ARG A 10 19.10 -5.48 -11.52
CA ARG A 10 18.72 -4.73 -12.71
C ARG A 10 17.88 -3.53 -12.33
N ILE A 11 18.33 -2.35 -12.73
CA ILE A 11 17.60 -1.10 -12.54
C ILE A 11 17.12 -0.65 -13.92
N PHE A 12 15.81 -0.57 -14.09
CA PHE A 12 15.18 -0.03 -15.28
C PHE A 12 14.52 1.29 -14.94
N SER A 13 14.78 2.30 -15.75
CA SER A 13 14.11 3.60 -15.66
C SER A 13 13.75 4.01 -17.07
N LYS A 14 12.51 3.69 -17.45
CA LYS A 14 11.97 3.94 -18.78
C LYS A 14 11.07 5.17 -18.73
N LYS A 15 11.27 6.10 -19.66
CA LYS A 15 10.35 7.20 -19.87
C LYS A 15 9.15 6.69 -20.66
N GLY A 16 7.93 6.99 -20.22
CA GLY A 16 6.73 6.63 -20.97
C GLY A 16 6.77 7.19 -22.38
N LEU A 17 6.58 6.33 -23.39
CA LEU A 17 6.56 6.72 -24.81
C LEU A 17 5.35 7.60 -25.16
N PHE A 18 4.26 7.45 -24.42
CA PHE A 18 3.06 8.26 -24.60
C PHE A 18 3.22 9.60 -23.87
N LEU A 19 3.35 10.67 -24.67
CA LEU A 19 3.33 12.08 -24.24
C LEU A 19 4.44 12.56 -23.27
N ASN A 20 5.53 11.81 -23.08
CA ASN A 20 6.66 12.21 -22.21
C ASN A 20 6.28 12.48 -20.73
N HIS A 21 5.12 11.99 -20.25
CA HIS A 21 4.51 12.52 -19.02
C HIS A 21 5.00 11.88 -17.71
N HIS A 22 5.55 10.67 -17.70
CA HIS A 22 5.93 9.98 -16.46
C HIS A 22 7.15 9.05 -16.64
N PHE A 23 7.76 8.66 -15.52
CA PHE A 23 8.83 7.67 -15.47
C PHE A 23 8.33 6.38 -14.81
N ASN A 24 8.51 5.25 -15.49
CA ASN A 24 8.34 3.92 -14.91
C ASN A 24 9.72 3.46 -14.43
N ASN A 25 9.87 3.32 -13.12
CA ASN A 25 11.12 2.90 -12.50
C ASN A 25 10.90 1.56 -11.80
N TYR A 26 11.82 0.63 -12.05
CA TYR A 26 11.71 -0.75 -11.63
C TYR A 26 13.09 -1.27 -11.21
N ILE A 27 13.15 -1.89 -10.04
CA ILE A 27 14.37 -2.56 -9.54
C ILE A 27 14.04 -4.03 -9.31
N VAL A 28 14.90 -4.91 -9.80
CA VAL A 28 14.85 -6.35 -9.55
C VAL A 28 16.16 -6.81 -8.99
N ARG A 29 16.11 -7.64 -7.96
CA ARG A 29 17.24 -8.46 -7.54
C ARG A 29 16.82 -9.91 -7.38
N GLU A 30 17.54 -10.78 -8.05
CA GLU A 30 17.51 -12.22 -7.77
C GLU A 30 18.45 -12.46 -6.57
N ASP A 31 17.91 -12.92 -5.45
CA ASP A 31 18.62 -13.29 -4.22
C ASP A 31 18.07 -14.63 -3.71
N LYS A 32 18.23 -15.00 -2.42
CA LYS A 32 17.57 -16.18 -1.81
C LYS A 32 16.05 -16.20 -2.10
N GLN A 33 15.42 -15.03 -2.09
CA GLN A 33 14.07 -14.80 -2.61
C GLN A 33 14.05 -13.57 -3.52
N HIS A 34 13.21 -13.61 -4.55
CA HIS A 34 13.06 -12.57 -5.56
C HIS A 34 12.50 -11.27 -4.96
N VAL A 35 13.17 -10.14 -5.21
CA VAL A 35 12.73 -8.81 -4.74
C VAL A 35 12.51 -7.88 -5.93
N GLN A 36 11.32 -7.27 -5.98
CA GLN A 36 10.92 -6.30 -6.99
C GLN A 36 10.44 -5.02 -6.31
N ALA A 37 10.66 -3.84 -6.90
CA ALA A 37 10.11 -2.56 -6.45
C ALA A 37 9.72 -1.68 -7.64
N TYR A 38 8.64 -0.91 -7.53
CA TYR A 38 7.99 -0.23 -8.66
C TYR A 38 7.50 1.17 -8.28
N GLU A 39 7.96 2.21 -8.99
CA GLU A 39 7.40 3.57 -8.86
C GLU A 39 7.01 4.11 -10.23
N VAL A 40 5.79 4.65 -10.31
CA VAL A 40 5.34 5.53 -11.38
C VAL A 40 5.29 6.95 -10.83
N GLY A 41 5.97 7.89 -11.47
CA GLY A 41 5.96 9.28 -11.03
C GLY A 41 6.00 10.28 -12.16
N PHE A 42 5.27 11.38 -11.96
CA PHE A 42 5.24 12.55 -12.84
C PHE A 42 6.33 13.59 -12.48
N ASP A 43 6.93 13.44 -11.30
CA ASP A 43 8.03 14.28 -10.84
C ASP A 43 9.35 13.96 -11.58
N ASN A 44 10.40 14.73 -11.30
CA ASN A 44 11.71 14.50 -11.90
C ASN A 44 12.24 13.08 -11.63
N ARG A 45 13.04 12.58 -12.56
CA ARG A 45 13.56 11.19 -12.56
C ARG A 45 14.26 10.80 -11.27
N SER A 46 15.02 11.72 -10.67
CA SER A 46 15.79 11.44 -9.44
C SER A 46 14.89 11.26 -8.22
N SER A 47 13.77 11.99 -8.12
CA SER A 47 12.77 11.79 -7.07
C SER A 47 12.14 10.40 -7.16
N ASN A 48 11.73 10.00 -8.37
CA ASN A 48 11.09 8.69 -8.56
C ASN A 48 12.06 7.54 -8.29
N LEU A 49 13.32 7.66 -8.73
CA LEU A 49 14.36 6.66 -8.41
C LEU A 49 14.56 6.48 -6.91
N LYS A 50 14.57 7.58 -6.13
CA LYS A 50 14.70 7.50 -4.66
C LYS A 50 13.58 6.70 -4.01
N LYS A 51 12.34 6.86 -4.49
CA LYS A 51 11.20 6.10 -3.96
C LYS A 51 11.31 4.61 -4.25
N VAL A 52 11.71 4.24 -5.46
CA VAL A 52 11.90 2.82 -5.85
C VAL A 52 13.03 2.19 -5.03
N PHE A 53 14.12 2.92 -4.80
CA PHE A 53 15.18 2.46 -3.91
C PHE A 53 14.66 2.25 -2.49
N GLY A 54 13.83 3.16 -1.99
CA GLY A 54 13.18 3.01 -0.68
C GLY A 54 12.37 1.72 -0.58
N GLU A 55 11.42 1.53 -1.49
CA GLU A 55 10.59 0.32 -1.56
C GLU A 55 11.44 -0.96 -1.73
N PHE A 56 12.51 -0.89 -2.52
CA PHE A 56 13.45 -2.00 -2.68
C PHE A 56 14.12 -2.37 -1.35
N PHE A 57 14.62 -1.40 -0.59
CA PHE A 57 15.25 -1.67 0.71
C PHE A 57 14.24 -2.17 1.74
N GLU A 58 12.99 -1.71 1.68
CA GLU A 58 11.90 -2.24 2.51
C GLU A 58 11.66 -3.72 2.24
N ARG A 59 11.45 -4.08 0.96
CA ARG A 59 11.18 -5.47 0.57
C ARG A 59 12.38 -6.38 0.78
N GLU A 60 13.60 -5.89 0.53
CA GLU A 60 14.83 -6.61 0.87
C GLU A 60 14.89 -6.91 2.36
N VAL A 61 14.62 -5.92 3.21
CA VAL A 61 14.62 -6.13 4.66
C VAL A 61 13.53 -7.11 5.07
N LEU A 62 12.31 -6.93 4.55
CA LEU A 62 11.14 -7.76 4.88
C LEU A 62 11.41 -9.26 4.64
N ILE A 63 12.08 -9.57 3.53
CA ILE A 63 12.19 -10.93 3.01
C ILE A 63 13.57 -11.53 3.24
N ASN A 64 14.65 -10.76 3.02
CA ASN A 64 16.00 -11.31 2.92
C ASN A 64 16.88 -11.06 4.16
N THR A 65 16.58 -10.10 5.05
CA THR A 65 17.47 -9.78 6.22
C THR A 65 17.39 -10.73 7.44
N ASN A 66 16.98 -11.98 7.24
CA ASN A 66 16.56 -12.87 8.33
C ASN A 66 17.54 -13.99 8.75
N ASP A 67 18.85 -13.81 8.56
CA ASP A 67 19.85 -14.79 9.05
C ASP A 67 20.25 -14.60 10.54
N SER A 68 19.60 -13.71 11.33
CA SER A 68 19.92 -13.55 12.76
C SER A 68 19.33 -14.67 13.62
N PHE A 69 20.16 -15.37 14.41
CA PHE A 69 19.72 -16.42 15.34
C PHE A 69 18.66 -15.96 16.36
N GLU A 70 18.62 -14.68 16.71
CA GLU A 70 17.64 -14.13 17.67
C GLU A 70 16.22 -14.11 17.11
N ASN A 71 15.27 -14.70 17.85
CA ASN A 71 13.85 -14.77 17.47
C ASN A 71 13.02 -13.54 17.88
N HIS A 72 13.62 -12.59 18.60
CA HIS A 72 12.96 -11.38 19.10
C HIS A 72 13.70 -10.14 18.61
N THR A 73 12.99 -9.01 18.54
CA THR A 73 13.54 -7.70 18.23
C THR A 73 13.12 -6.68 19.29
N HIS A 74 13.95 -5.65 19.47
CA HIS A 74 13.58 -4.49 20.27
C HIS A 74 12.55 -3.66 19.51
N VAL A 75 11.50 -3.27 20.24
CA VAL A 75 10.45 -2.38 19.74
C VAL A 75 10.21 -1.26 20.73
N ASN A 76 9.63 -0.15 20.28
CA ASN A 76 9.16 0.92 21.14
C ASN A 76 7.70 1.24 20.84
N TYR A 77 6.89 1.45 21.87
CA TYR A 77 5.56 2.05 21.69
C TYR A 77 5.70 3.49 21.19
N LEU A 78 5.05 3.81 20.08
CA LEU A 78 5.09 5.16 19.49
C LEU A 78 4.44 6.21 20.40
N SER A 79 3.50 5.81 21.25
CA SER A 79 2.73 6.73 22.09
C SER A 79 3.41 7.09 23.42
N LYS A 80 4.21 6.17 23.98
CA LYS A 80 4.77 6.29 25.34
C LYS A 80 6.29 6.19 25.39
N ASN A 81 6.93 5.88 24.26
CA ASN A 81 8.38 5.64 24.18
C ASN A 81 8.85 4.59 25.20
N MET A 82 8.06 3.51 25.34
CA MET A 82 8.37 2.39 26.23
C MET A 82 8.94 1.24 25.40
N PRO A 83 10.15 0.75 25.74
CA PRO A 83 10.74 -0.39 25.04
C PRO A 83 10.07 -1.70 25.44
N LYS A 84 9.97 -2.63 24.48
CA LYS A 84 9.47 -4.00 24.66
C LYS A 84 10.23 -4.93 23.73
N MET A 85 10.29 -6.22 24.08
CA MET A 85 10.76 -7.27 23.17
C MET A 85 9.57 -7.95 22.53
N MET A 86 9.61 -8.15 21.22
CA MET A 86 8.54 -8.84 20.49
C MET A 86 9.13 -9.85 19.50
N PRO A 87 8.38 -10.93 19.18
CA PRO A 87 8.81 -11.90 18.17
C PRO A 87 9.11 -11.20 16.83
N LYS A 88 10.29 -11.46 16.27
CA LYS A 88 10.75 -10.85 15.00
C LYS A 88 9.83 -11.23 13.83
N GLY A 89 9.22 -12.42 13.89
CA GLY A 89 8.23 -12.91 12.93
C GLY A 89 6.98 -12.05 12.80
N LEU A 90 6.67 -11.15 13.73
CA LEU A 90 5.56 -10.20 13.57
C LEU A 90 5.90 -9.06 12.58
N PHE A 91 7.18 -8.84 12.32
CA PHE A 91 7.66 -7.72 11.50
C PHE A 91 8.24 -8.20 10.18
N LEU A 92 8.93 -9.34 10.17
CA LEU A 92 9.69 -9.84 9.02
C LEU A 92 9.28 -11.26 8.66
N SER A 93 9.35 -11.60 7.37
CA SER A 93 9.01 -12.93 6.86
C SER A 93 10.04 -13.96 7.35
N ARG A 94 9.65 -14.78 8.34
CA ARG A 94 10.53 -15.79 8.97
C ARG A 94 9.81 -17.10 9.24
N ASP A 95 8.91 -17.10 10.23
CA ASP A 95 8.19 -18.27 10.74
C ASP A 95 6.67 -18.18 10.54
N ARG A 96 6.18 -17.01 10.10
CA ARG A 96 4.77 -16.72 9.89
C ARG A 96 4.58 -15.79 8.70
N PHE A 97 3.35 -15.72 8.21
CA PHE A 97 2.99 -14.80 7.14
C PHE A 97 3.06 -13.35 7.63
N VAL A 98 3.68 -12.50 6.80
CA VAL A 98 3.86 -11.07 7.02
C VAL A 98 3.85 -10.39 5.66
N ASP A 99 3.18 -9.25 5.53
CA ASP A 99 3.27 -8.38 4.35
C ASP A 99 3.98 -7.07 4.66
N SER A 100 4.07 -6.16 3.69
CA SER A 100 4.75 -4.87 3.87
C SER A 100 3.96 -3.85 4.68
N ASN A 101 2.77 -4.17 5.19
CA ASN A 101 1.92 -3.18 5.88
C ASN A 101 2.67 -2.45 6.98
N GLY A 102 2.65 -1.11 6.88
CA GLY A 102 3.26 -0.23 7.89
C GLY A 102 4.79 -0.24 7.85
N MET A 103 5.39 -0.70 6.75
CA MET A 103 6.82 -0.63 6.53
C MET A 103 7.19 0.69 5.85
N ALA A 104 8.37 1.24 6.14
CA ALA A 104 8.84 2.41 5.41
C ALA A 104 10.36 2.54 5.52
N SER A 105 10.95 3.23 4.55
CA SER A 105 12.36 3.58 4.54
C SER A 105 12.59 5.07 4.36
N HIS A 106 13.58 5.61 5.09
CA HIS A 106 14.04 6.97 4.90
C HIS A 106 15.41 7.16 5.56
N THR A 107 16.10 8.25 5.23
CA THR A 107 17.31 8.68 5.96
C THR A 107 17.00 9.54 7.20
N ASP A 108 15.74 9.92 7.42
CA ASP A 108 15.30 10.82 8.50
C ASP A 108 14.31 10.09 9.40
N SER A 109 14.51 10.19 10.71
CA SER A 109 13.71 9.44 11.70
C SER A 109 12.25 9.91 11.74
N ASN A 110 12.01 11.22 11.66
CA ASN A 110 10.64 11.74 11.76
C ASN A 110 9.84 11.38 10.51
N SER A 111 10.46 11.48 9.34
CA SER A 111 9.85 11.10 8.06
C SER A 111 9.54 9.61 8.01
N VAL A 112 10.48 8.73 8.39
CA VAL A 112 10.25 7.27 8.31
C VAL A 112 9.14 6.83 9.27
N ILE A 113 9.10 7.38 10.49
CA ILE A 113 8.04 7.10 11.47
C ILE A 113 6.69 7.56 10.93
N ARG A 114 6.63 8.78 10.36
CA ARG A 114 5.37 9.33 9.82
C ARG A 114 4.87 8.51 8.64
N THR A 115 5.74 8.15 7.70
CA THR A 115 5.38 7.35 6.52
C THR A 115 4.87 5.97 6.94
N ALA A 116 5.60 5.25 7.79
CA ALA A 116 5.19 3.94 8.27
C ALA A 116 3.86 3.97 9.03
N PHE A 117 3.63 5.00 9.86
CA PHE A 117 2.35 5.16 10.56
C PHE A 117 1.20 5.50 9.61
N PHE A 118 1.44 6.35 8.61
CA PHE A 118 0.44 6.69 7.60
C PHE A 118 0.03 5.46 6.79
N GLU A 119 0.99 4.62 6.39
CA GLU A 119 0.72 3.37 5.69
C GLU A 119 -0.01 2.36 6.57
N PHE A 120 0.42 2.20 7.83
CA PHE A 120 -0.32 1.39 8.81
C PHE A 120 -1.79 1.84 8.87
N PHE A 121 -2.04 3.13 9.07
CA PHE A 121 -3.38 3.69 9.17
C PHE A 121 -4.20 3.56 7.88
N GLU A 122 -3.55 3.72 6.72
CA GLU A 122 -4.12 3.53 5.40
C GLU A 122 -4.68 2.11 5.24
N ARG A 123 -3.86 1.11 5.56
CA ARG A 123 -4.22 -0.31 5.47
C ARG A 123 -5.32 -0.67 6.47
N GLN A 124 -5.22 -0.19 7.73
CA GLN A 124 -6.29 -0.40 8.71
C GLN A 124 -7.64 0.18 8.25
N SER A 125 -7.61 1.38 7.67
CA SER A 125 -8.83 2.03 7.14
C SER A 125 -9.47 1.21 6.03
N PHE A 126 -8.65 0.75 5.10
CA PHE A 126 -9.11 -0.06 3.97
C PHE A 126 -9.66 -1.42 4.39
N ILE A 127 -8.95 -2.14 5.27
CA ILE A 127 -9.40 -3.45 5.79
C ILE A 127 -10.74 -3.29 6.51
N VAL A 128 -10.88 -2.32 7.41
CA VAL A 128 -12.15 -2.05 8.12
C VAL A 128 -13.27 -1.73 7.15
N ASN A 129 -13.02 -0.85 6.16
CA ASN A 129 -14.04 -0.50 5.17
C ASN A 129 -14.52 -1.73 4.39
N TYR A 130 -13.59 -2.57 3.95
CA TYR A 130 -13.90 -3.75 3.14
C TYR A 130 -14.61 -4.84 3.95
N LEU A 131 -14.16 -5.12 5.18
CA LEU A 131 -14.77 -6.14 6.05
C LEU A 131 -16.14 -5.73 6.57
N THR A 132 -16.39 -4.44 6.82
CA THR A 132 -17.72 -3.96 7.23
C THR A 132 -18.65 -3.71 6.04
N LYS A 133 -18.14 -3.73 4.80
CA LYS A 133 -18.87 -3.31 3.59
C LYS A 133 -19.58 -1.96 3.75
N THR A 134 -18.94 -1.05 4.50
CA THR A 134 -19.49 0.27 4.79
C THR A 134 -19.45 1.16 3.56
N SER A 135 -20.57 1.79 3.21
CA SER A 135 -20.60 2.84 2.18
C SER A 135 -19.62 3.97 2.53
N ALA A 136 -18.86 4.44 1.54
CA ALA A 136 -17.94 5.54 1.70
C ALA A 136 -18.35 6.71 0.80
N PRO A 137 -18.18 7.97 1.24
CA PRO A 137 -18.43 9.13 0.39
C PRO A 137 -17.61 9.08 -0.90
N LYS A 138 -18.28 9.33 -2.03
CA LYS A 138 -17.61 9.49 -3.33
C LYS A 138 -17.03 10.90 -3.42
N ILE A 139 -15.83 11.02 -3.99
CA ILE A 139 -15.15 12.29 -4.18
C ILE A 139 -15.30 12.73 -5.63
N SER A 140 -15.84 13.94 -5.80
CA SER A 140 -15.81 14.62 -7.09
C SER A 140 -14.44 15.25 -7.33
N ILE A 141 -13.78 14.85 -8.42
CA ILE A 141 -12.46 15.37 -8.81
C ILE A 141 -12.55 16.58 -9.78
N SER A 142 -13.75 17.04 -10.10
CA SER A 142 -14.01 18.06 -11.13
C SER A 142 -13.25 19.38 -10.90
N ASN A 143 -13.00 19.72 -9.64
CA ASN A 143 -12.35 20.97 -9.23
C ASN A 143 -10.81 20.91 -9.21
N PHE A 144 -10.20 19.74 -9.46
CA PHE A 144 -8.74 19.55 -9.34
C PHE A 144 -8.10 19.33 -10.71
N THR A 145 -7.43 20.35 -11.25
CA THR A 145 -6.89 20.31 -12.63
C THR A 145 -5.82 19.23 -12.82
N GLU A 146 -4.87 19.10 -11.89
CA GLU A 146 -3.80 18.10 -11.99
C GLU A 146 -4.35 16.67 -11.85
N ILE A 147 -5.21 16.43 -10.86
CA ILE A 147 -5.89 15.14 -10.63
C ILE A 147 -6.68 14.71 -11.87
N LYS A 148 -7.40 15.64 -12.52
CA LYS A 148 -8.13 15.35 -13.78
C LYS A 148 -7.21 14.90 -14.89
N SER A 149 -6.00 15.46 -15.00
CA SER A 149 -5.03 15.06 -16.00
C SER A 149 -4.60 13.60 -15.82
N VAL A 150 -4.31 13.21 -14.56
CA VAL A 150 -3.94 11.84 -14.22
C VAL A 150 -5.12 10.88 -14.39
N ASP A 151 -6.34 11.29 -14.05
CA ASP A 151 -7.57 10.52 -14.28
C ASP A 151 -7.83 10.26 -15.77
N ASN A 152 -7.63 11.27 -16.62
CA ASN A 152 -7.70 11.12 -18.07
C ASN A 152 -6.65 10.14 -18.58
N TYR A 153 -5.47 10.10 -17.95
CA TYR A 153 -4.44 9.13 -18.29
C TYR A 153 -4.84 7.71 -17.88
N LEU A 154 -5.38 7.50 -16.68
CA LEU A 154 -5.95 6.22 -16.23
C LEU A 154 -7.04 5.71 -17.20
N LYS A 155 -7.87 6.62 -17.73
CA LYS A 155 -8.91 6.30 -18.72
C LYS A 155 -8.39 5.79 -20.07
N ASN A 156 -7.08 5.79 -20.31
CA ASN A 156 -6.48 5.06 -21.43
C ASN A 156 -6.39 3.54 -21.20
N TYR A 157 -6.57 3.07 -19.96
CA TYR A 157 -6.49 1.66 -19.57
C TYR A 157 -7.85 1.11 -19.12
N VAL A 158 -8.63 1.93 -18.43
CA VAL A 158 -9.99 1.61 -17.96
C VAL A 158 -11.03 2.59 -18.52
N ASP A 159 -12.32 2.27 -18.38
CA ASP A 159 -13.40 3.15 -18.87
C ASP A 159 -13.99 4.01 -17.75
N ASN A 160 -14.07 3.45 -16.54
CA ASN A 160 -14.62 4.09 -15.37
C ASN A 160 -13.55 4.23 -14.29
N THR A 161 -13.56 5.36 -13.59
CA THR A 161 -12.73 5.64 -12.42
C THR A 161 -13.59 6.28 -11.33
N ASN A 162 -13.48 5.78 -10.10
CA ASN A 162 -14.21 6.30 -8.95
C ASN A 162 -13.26 6.45 -7.75
N TYR A 163 -13.50 7.47 -6.92
CA TYR A 163 -12.66 7.80 -5.77
C TYR A 163 -13.52 7.84 -4.51
N PHE A 164 -13.15 7.09 -3.48
CA PHE A 164 -13.93 6.97 -2.25
C PHE A 164 -13.07 7.29 -1.03
N ASN A 165 -13.58 8.09 -0.09
CA ASN A 165 -12.92 8.30 1.19
C ASN A 165 -13.28 7.17 2.17
N VAL A 166 -12.42 6.17 2.28
CA VAL A 166 -12.60 4.98 3.13
C VAL A 166 -11.97 5.13 4.51
N SER A 167 -11.55 6.35 4.89
CA SER A 167 -10.88 6.62 6.16
C SER A 167 -11.73 6.29 7.38
N ILE A 168 -11.12 5.67 8.39
CA ILE A 168 -11.74 5.47 9.72
C ILE A 168 -11.65 6.72 10.61
N SER A 169 -10.98 7.79 10.16
CA SER A 169 -10.87 9.06 10.89
C SER A 169 -11.15 10.25 9.98
N ASP A 170 -11.81 11.27 10.52
CA ASP A 170 -12.01 12.56 9.88
C ASP A 170 -10.71 13.38 9.74
N LYS A 171 -9.60 13.03 10.39
CA LYS A 171 -8.34 13.81 10.36
C LYS A 171 -7.42 13.49 9.19
N ILE A 172 -7.42 12.25 8.72
CA ILE A 172 -6.62 11.78 7.58
C ILE A 172 -7.57 11.33 6.47
N TYR A 173 -7.20 11.60 5.23
CA TYR A 173 -7.86 11.04 4.07
C TYR A 173 -7.21 9.73 3.69
N VAL A 174 -8.01 8.70 3.51
CA VAL A 174 -7.61 7.43 2.90
C VAL A 174 -8.51 7.24 1.70
N ILE A 175 -7.95 7.45 0.51
CA ILE A 175 -8.69 7.48 -0.74
C ILE A 175 -8.47 6.18 -1.49
N LEU A 176 -9.57 5.49 -1.80
CA LEU A 176 -9.58 4.32 -2.65
C LEU A 176 -9.98 4.73 -4.07
N CYS A 177 -9.07 4.57 -5.02
CA CYS A 177 -9.33 4.67 -6.45
C CYS A 177 -9.75 3.28 -6.97
N ILE A 178 -10.90 3.19 -7.64
CA ILE A 178 -11.39 1.98 -8.30
C ILE A 178 -11.56 2.28 -9.78
N GLY A 179 -10.79 1.60 -10.63
CA GLY A 179 -10.86 1.70 -12.08
C GLY A 179 -11.31 0.38 -12.73
N TYR A 180 -12.18 0.43 -13.73
CA TYR A 180 -12.63 -0.77 -14.44
C TYR A 180 -13.16 -0.50 -15.87
N SER A 181 -13.03 -1.50 -16.73
CA SER A 181 -13.66 -1.66 -18.04
C SER A 181 -14.16 -3.11 -18.19
N GLU A 182 -14.62 -3.51 -19.37
CA GLU A 182 -15.03 -4.91 -19.59
C GLU A 182 -13.90 -5.92 -19.29
N ASN A 183 -12.66 -5.59 -19.67
CA ASN A 183 -11.53 -6.52 -19.64
C ASN A 183 -10.32 -6.03 -18.82
N SER A 184 -10.40 -4.86 -18.20
CA SER A 184 -9.32 -4.29 -17.39
C SER A 184 -9.85 -3.74 -16.07
N LYS A 185 -9.01 -3.80 -15.04
CA LYS A 185 -9.32 -3.31 -13.70
C LYS A 185 -8.05 -2.76 -13.06
N CYS A 186 -8.20 -1.77 -12.20
CA CYS A 186 -7.14 -1.32 -11.31
C CYS A 186 -7.74 -0.83 -10.00
N ILE A 187 -6.90 -0.80 -8.98
CA ILE A 187 -7.24 -0.28 -7.67
C ILE A 187 -5.98 0.40 -7.12
N GLY A 188 -6.17 1.47 -6.36
CA GLY A 188 -5.09 2.16 -5.70
C GLY A 188 -5.57 2.83 -4.43
N LEU A 189 -4.70 2.97 -3.47
CA LEU A 189 -4.94 3.50 -2.15
C LEU A 189 -4.01 4.69 -1.91
N GLY A 190 -4.49 5.67 -1.16
CA GLY A 190 -3.68 6.85 -0.93
C GLY A 190 -4.03 7.56 0.36
N THR A 191 -3.00 7.78 1.18
CA THR A 191 -3.13 8.44 2.48
C THR A 191 -2.44 9.81 2.53
N SER A 192 -3.16 10.83 3.00
CA SER A 192 -2.59 12.13 3.38
C SER A 192 -3.54 12.91 4.28
N ASN A 193 -3.03 13.89 5.02
CA ASN A 193 -3.85 14.91 5.66
C ASN A 193 -4.41 15.94 4.65
N VAL A 194 -3.93 15.93 3.40
CA VAL A 194 -4.39 16.78 2.29
C VAL A 194 -5.15 15.91 1.27
N LEU A 195 -6.38 16.29 0.93
CA LEU A 195 -7.24 15.50 0.05
C LEU A 195 -6.61 15.28 -1.33
N GLU A 196 -6.10 16.34 -1.95
CA GLU A 196 -5.50 16.30 -3.28
C GLU A 196 -4.29 15.36 -3.34
N GLU A 197 -3.43 15.38 -2.31
CA GLU A 197 -2.29 14.46 -2.22
C GLU A 197 -2.74 13.01 -2.07
N ALA A 198 -3.78 12.75 -1.26
CA ALA A 198 -4.31 11.41 -1.05
C ALA A 198 -4.91 10.84 -2.34
N ILE A 199 -5.65 11.66 -3.10
CA ILE A 199 -6.17 11.28 -4.43
C ILE A 199 -5.01 10.98 -5.38
N LYS A 200 -4.03 11.89 -5.48
CA LYS A 200 -2.86 11.71 -6.37
C LYS A 200 -2.10 10.42 -6.07
N LYS A 201 -1.88 10.09 -4.79
CA LYS A 201 -1.27 8.81 -4.38
C LYS A 201 -2.09 7.60 -4.84
N SER A 202 -3.40 7.62 -4.61
CA SER A 202 -4.28 6.52 -5.05
C SER A 202 -4.28 6.34 -6.57
N GLN A 203 -4.17 7.43 -7.34
CA GLN A 203 -4.05 7.36 -8.80
C GLN A 203 -2.71 6.79 -9.25
N ILE A 204 -1.62 7.15 -8.56
CA ILE A 204 -0.28 6.62 -8.85
C ILE A 204 -0.24 5.11 -8.60
N GLU A 205 -0.79 4.63 -7.47
CA GLU A 205 -0.83 3.19 -7.18
C GLU A 205 -1.71 2.44 -8.21
N ALA A 206 -2.86 3.02 -8.59
CA ALA A 206 -3.68 2.46 -9.66
C ALA A 206 -2.96 2.42 -11.02
N LEU A 207 -2.06 3.36 -11.31
CA LEU A 207 -1.24 3.37 -12.53
C LEU A 207 -0.07 2.39 -12.49
N GLN A 208 0.51 2.12 -11.31
CA GLN A 208 1.58 1.12 -11.14
C GLN A 208 1.12 -0.25 -11.65
N TYR A 209 -0.16 -0.59 -11.49
CA TYR A 209 -0.74 -1.82 -12.03
C TYR A 209 -0.59 -1.94 -13.56
N PHE A 210 -0.60 -0.81 -14.28
CA PHE A 210 -0.46 -0.78 -15.74
C PHE A 210 0.97 -0.52 -16.22
N ALA A 211 1.98 -0.50 -15.34
CA ALA A 211 3.35 -0.13 -15.70
C ALA A 211 3.97 -1.05 -16.78
N THR A 212 3.48 -2.28 -16.90
CA THR A 212 3.86 -3.26 -17.94
C THR A 212 2.75 -3.52 -18.97
N ASP A 213 1.62 -2.83 -18.87
CA ASP A 213 0.44 -3.06 -19.70
C ASP A 213 0.35 -2.07 -20.88
N PHE A 214 -0.33 -2.49 -21.94
CA PHE A 214 -0.61 -1.65 -23.10
C PHE A 214 -1.92 -0.88 -22.89
N SER A 215 -2.05 0.29 -23.52
CA SER A 215 -3.32 1.03 -23.48
C SER A 215 -4.44 0.20 -24.13
N LYS A 216 -5.70 0.45 -23.74
CA LYS A 216 -6.88 -0.25 -24.27
C LYS A 216 -7.02 -0.16 -25.81
N THR A 217 -6.33 0.80 -26.41
CA THR A 217 -6.29 1.07 -27.85
C THR A 217 -5.17 0.32 -28.59
N ALA A 218 -4.14 -0.16 -27.89
CA ALA A 218 -3.01 -0.88 -28.47
C ALA A 218 -3.23 -2.40 -28.30
N LYS A 219 -4.07 -2.99 -29.15
CA LYS A 219 -4.20 -4.45 -29.24
C LYS A 219 -2.93 -5.03 -29.87
N SER A 220 -2.07 -5.67 -29.08
CA SER A 220 -1.05 -6.58 -29.59
C SER A 220 -1.41 -8.02 -29.20
N ASN A 221 -1.48 -8.90 -30.20
CA ASN A 221 -1.62 -10.36 -30.02
C ASN A 221 -0.32 -11.04 -29.54
N THR A 222 0.58 -10.32 -28.87
CA THR A 222 1.81 -10.91 -28.33
C THR A 222 1.56 -11.45 -26.93
N LEU A 223 1.44 -12.77 -26.88
CA LEU A 223 1.68 -13.69 -25.76
C LEU A 223 2.22 -13.02 -24.49
N LYS A 224 1.40 -13.09 -23.44
CA LYS A 224 1.77 -12.89 -22.04
C LYS A 224 2.74 -13.98 -21.59
N ASP A 225 3.97 -13.98 -22.10
CA ASP A 225 5.07 -14.76 -21.51
C ASP A 225 5.72 -13.92 -20.39
N PHE A 226 4.90 -13.43 -19.46
CA PHE A 226 5.40 -13.02 -18.15
C PHE A 226 5.36 -14.26 -17.28
N ASP A 227 6.53 -14.64 -16.78
CA ASP A 227 6.71 -15.76 -15.85
C ASP A 227 5.87 -15.52 -14.58
N ASP A 228 4.67 -16.10 -14.54
CA ASP A 228 3.70 -16.02 -13.43
C ASP A 228 4.29 -16.61 -12.12
N SER A 229 5.41 -17.32 -12.19
CA SER A 229 6.07 -17.92 -11.02
C SER A 229 6.74 -16.90 -10.07
N LYS A 230 6.80 -15.61 -10.45
CA LYS A 230 7.52 -14.56 -9.69
C LYS A 230 6.65 -13.48 -9.05
N LYS A 231 5.32 -13.54 -9.19
CA LYS A 231 4.39 -12.57 -8.55
C LYS A 231 4.09 -12.98 -7.11
N ASP A 232 3.94 -11.98 -6.23
CA ASP A 232 3.49 -12.26 -4.86
C ASP A 232 2.02 -12.72 -4.82
N LEU A 233 1.61 -13.24 -3.66
CA LEU A 233 0.29 -13.85 -3.45
C LEU A 233 -0.86 -12.86 -3.75
N TYR A 234 -0.70 -11.58 -3.40
CA TYR A 234 -1.75 -10.59 -3.53
C TYR A 234 -1.94 -10.19 -5.00
N HIS A 235 -0.85 -9.95 -5.74
CA HIS A 235 -0.88 -9.68 -7.17
C HIS A 235 -1.45 -10.87 -7.95
N SER A 236 -1.03 -12.10 -7.64
CA SER A 236 -1.52 -13.31 -8.32
C SER A 236 -3.04 -13.48 -8.15
N ARG A 237 -3.56 -13.33 -6.93
CA ARG A 237 -4.99 -13.41 -6.65
C ARG A 237 -5.77 -12.26 -7.30
N PHE A 238 -5.22 -11.05 -7.30
CA PHE A 238 -5.86 -9.90 -7.93
C PHE A 238 -5.96 -10.07 -9.45
N ASP A 239 -4.90 -10.56 -10.11
CA ASP A 239 -4.87 -10.78 -11.54
C ASP A 239 -5.87 -11.84 -12.00
N GLN A 240 -6.06 -12.90 -11.21
CA GLN A 240 -7.00 -13.99 -11.49
C GLN A 240 -8.48 -13.57 -11.41
N LEU A 241 -8.80 -12.51 -10.66
CA LEU A 241 -10.18 -12.03 -10.56
C LEU A 241 -10.66 -11.43 -11.88
N SER A 242 -11.84 -11.85 -12.35
CA SER A 242 -12.49 -11.16 -13.46
C SER A 242 -12.91 -9.74 -13.06
N THR A 243 -13.04 -8.83 -14.03
CA THR A 243 -13.53 -7.48 -13.73
C THR A 243 -14.94 -7.49 -13.13
N ASN A 244 -15.80 -8.42 -13.56
CA ASN A 244 -17.14 -8.58 -13.00
C ASN A 244 -17.11 -8.97 -11.52
N GLU A 245 -16.24 -9.92 -11.14
CA GLU A 245 -16.07 -10.30 -9.74
C GLU A 245 -15.48 -9.17 -8.90
N PHE A 246 -14.50 -8.46 -9.44
CA PHE A 246 -13.92 -7.26 -8.82
C PHE A 246 -14.99 -6.20 -8.53
N CYS A 247 -15.79 -5.83 -9.54
CA CYS A 247 -16.90 -4.89 -9.37
C CYS A 247 -17.96 -5.40 -8.38
N ARG A 248 -18.25 -6.71 -8.36
CA ARG A 248 -19.17 -7.32 -7.39
C ARG A 248 -18.64 -7.17 -5.95
N ASN A 249 -17.36 -7.41 -5.72
CA ASN A 249 -16.70 -7.30 -4.41
C ASN A 249 -16.72 -5.88 -3.84
N TYR A 250 -16.71 -4.86 -4.73
CA TYR A 250 -16.81 -3.43 -4.38
C TYR A 250 -18.19 -2.82 -4.63
N SER A 251 -19.21 -3.64 -4.87
CA SER A 251 -20.55 -3.13 -5.20
C SER A 251 -21.17 -2.29 -4.08
N TYR A 252 -20.76 -2.49 -2.82
CA TYR A 252 -21.18 -1.68 -1.67
C TYR A 252 -20.71 -0.21 -1.76
N LEU A 253 -19.64 0.07 -2.51
CA LEU A 253 -19.19 1.43 -2.84
C LEU A 253 -19.79 1.90 -4.16
N LEU A 254 -19.80 1.04 -5.17
CA LEU A 254 -20.22 1.41 -6.53
C LEU A 254 -21.72 1.65 -6.68
N LYS A 255 -22.57 1.13 -5.78
CA LYS A 255 -24.02 1.34 -5.84
C LYS A 255 -24.49 2.66 -5.23
N ASN A 256 -23.74 3.22 -4.28
CA ASN A 256 -24.13 4.41 -3.50
C ASN A 256 -23.21 5.60 -3.84
N MET A 257 -23.32 6.11 -5.06
CA MET A 257 -22.46 7.16 -5.61
C MET A 257 -22.94 8.58 -5.28
N GLU A 258 -23.12 8.91 -4.01
CA GLU A 258 -23.36 10.31 -3.63
C GLU A 258 -22.04 11.06 -3.52
N ASP A 259 -21.87 12.09 -4.35
CA ASP A 259 -20.72 12.97 -4.28
C ASP A 259 -20.79 13.81 -3.01
N CYS A 260 -19.69 13.80 -2.24
CA CYS A 260 -19.52 14.69 -1.10
C CYS A 260 -18.52 15.80 -1.42
N GLN A 261 -18.86 17.01 -0.99
CA GLN A 261 -17.89 18.10 -0.92
C GLN A 261 -17.06 17.95 0.36
N PHE A 262 -15.76 18.18 0.22
CA PHE A 262 -14.82 18.09 1.33
C PHE A 262 -14.23 19.46 1.61
N GLU A 263 -14.32 19.87 2.87
CA GLU A 263 -13.67 21.08 3.33
C GLU A 263 -12.17 20.86 3.52
N SER A 264 -11.40 21.94 3.39
CA SER A 264 -9.98 21.92 3.72
C SER A 264 -9.80 21.63 5.20
N LYS A 265 -8.93 20.66 5.53
CA LYS A 265 -8.64 20.33 6.92
C LYS A 265 -7.76 21.42 7.54
N LEU A 266 -8.03 21.74 8.80
CA LEU A 266 -7.20 22.60 9.64
C LEU A 266 -5.74 22.09 9.69
N LYS A 267 -4.83 22.94 10.19
CA LYS A 267 -3.40 22.62 10.37
C LYS A 267 -3.20 21.27 11.04
N PHE A 268 -2.67 20.30 10.29
CA PHE A 268 -2.41 18.95 10.78
C PHE A 268 -1.20 18.93 11.72
N ASN A 269 -1.34 18.22 12.85
CA ASN A 269 -0.24 17.94 13.77
C ASN A 269 -0.17 16.44 14.03
N PHE A 270 0.92 15.82 13.59
CA PHE A 270 1.12 14.38 13.66
C PHE A 270 1.05 13.84 15.10
N LYS A 271 1.68 14.50 16.08
CA LYS A 271 1.66 14.05 17.48
C LYS A 271 0.27 14.13 18.11
N LEU A 272 -0.48 15.19 17.82
CA LEU A 272 -1.87 15.31 18.29
C LEU A 272 -2.74 14.23 17.65
N TRP A 273 -2.55 13.96 16.36
CA TRP A 273 -3.29 12.91 15.68
C TRP A 273 -2.96 11.51 16.20
N GLN A 274 -1.69 11.20 16.51
CA GLN A 274 -1.31 9.95 17.18
C GLN A 274 -2.02 9.79 18.53
N LYS A 275 -2.11 10.88 19.31
CA LYS A 275 -2.86 10.89 20.57
C LYS A 275 -4.35 10.62 20.34
N GLU A 276 -4.96 11.25 19.33
CA GLU A 276 -6.36 11.00 18.97
C GLU A 276 -6.59 9.55 18.53
N CYS A 277 -5.70 8.96 17.74
CA CYS A 277 -5.78 7.54 17.35
C CYS A 277 -5.77 6.63 18.58
N ARG A 278 -4.93 6.93 19.57
CA ARG A 278 -4.92 6.20 20.84
C ARG A 278 -6.19 6.38 21.65
N GLU A 279 -6.75 7.59 21.68
CA GLU A 279 -7.92 7.89 22.52
C GLU A 279 -9.22 7.36 21.90
N LYS A 280 -9.41 7.57 20.60
CA LYS A 280 -10.64 7.22 19.86
C LYS A 280 -10.60 5.81 19.27
N LEU A 281 -9.48 5.44 18.63
CA LEU A 281 -9.33 4.16 17.94
C LEU A 281 -8.61 3.10 18.79
N LYS A 282 -8.16 3.47 19.98
CA LYS A 282 -7.39 2.60 20.90
C LYS A 282 -6.15 1.99 20.24
N MET A 283 -5.59 2.66 19.23
CA MET A 283 -4.33 2.28 18.59
C MET A 283 -3.16 2.64 19.52
N ASP A 284 -2.34 1.65 19.87
CA ASP A 284 -1.08 1.82 20.60
C ASP A 284 0.07 1.08 19.88
N PRO A 285 0.42 1.52 18.66
CA PRO A 285 1.33 0.78 17.81
C PRO A 285 2.77 0.85 18.32
N VAL A 286 3.50 -0.23 18.07
CA VAL A 286 4.93 -0.38 18.27
C VAL A 286 5.67 -0.19 16.95
N ILE A 287 6.92 0.26 17.05
CA ILE A 287 7.84 0.37 15.92
C ILE A 287 9.13 -0.40 16.18
N SER A 288 9.65 -1.07 15.15
CA SER A 288 10.99 -1.67 15.16
C SER A 288 11.81 -1.11 14.00
N LEU A 289 13.14 -1.03 14.20
CA LEU A 289 14.11 -0.61 13.20
C LEU A 289 14.88 -1.83 12.72
N PHE A 290 15.03 -1.91 11.40
CA PHE A 290 15.80 -2.93 10.71
C PHE A 290 16.82 -2.26 9.79
N HIS A 291 17.95 -2.93 9.61
CA HIS A 291 19.04 -2.46 8.78
C HIS A 291 19.08 -3.27 7.49
N SER A 292 19.20 -2.59 6.35
CA SER A 292 19.53 -3.25 5.08
C SER A 292 20.93 -3.86 5.17
N TYR A 293 21.17 -4.91 4.39
CA TYR A 293 22.52 -5.46 4.21
C TYR A 293 23.48 -4.44 3.58
N GLN A 294 22.96 -3.50 2.78
CA GLN A 294 23.78 -2.48 2.17
C GLN A 294 24.10 -1.38 3.17
N PRO A 295 25.39 -1.02 3.38
CA PRO A 295 25.79 0.02 4.31
C PRO A 295 25.50 1.41 3.71
N ILE A 296 24.23 1.79 3.71
CA ILE A 296 23.78 3.09 3.24
C ILE A 296 23.70 4.03 4.44
N PRO A 297 24.50 5.11 4.46
CA PRO A 297 24.55 6.03 5.59
C PRO A 297 23.16 6.53 5.97
N HIS A 298 22.82 6.37 7.24
CA HIS A 298 21.58 6.83 7.85
C HIS A 298 20.28 6.22 7.30
N LEU A 299 20.34 5.24 6.39
CA LEU A 299 19.15 4.51 5.94
C LEU A 299 18.51 3.80 7.14
N LYS A 300 17.22 4.07 7.33
CA LYS A 300 16.38 3.45 8.34
C LYS A 300 15.27 2.74 7.61
N VAL A 301 15.07 1.47 7.91
CA VAL A 301 13.89 0.72 7.47
C VAL A 301 13.13 0.35 8.73
N VAL A 302 11.90 0.82 8.86
CA VAL A 302 11.09 0.58 10.06
C VAL A 302 9.82 -0.16 9.68
N LYS A 303 9.22 -0.82 10.67
CA LYS A 303 7.86 -1.33 10.53
C LYS A 303 7.03 -1.04 11.78
N VAL A 304 5.80 -0.60 11.55
CA VAL A 304 4.79 -0.26 12.56
C VAL A 304 3.75 -1.37 12.61
N VAL A 305 3.50 -1.89 13.81
CA VAL A 305 2.50 -2.93 14.08
C VAL A 305 1.74 -2.56 15.34
N ASP A 306 0.47 -2.95 15.44
CA ASP A 306 -0.32 -2.83 16.66
C ASP A 306 -0.82 -4.22 17.07
N GLU A 307 -0.77 -4.52 18.36
CA GLU A 307 -1.11 -5.85 18.89
C GLU A 307 -2.60 -6.21 18.79
N ASN A 308 -3.47 -5.20 18.67
CA ASN A 308 -4.92 -5.38 18.65
C ASN A 308 -5.56 -5.11 17.28
N TRP A 309 -4.84 -4.49 16.35
CA TRP A 309 -5.30 -4.22 14.99
C TRP A 309 -4.76 -5.26 13.98
N PHE A 310 -5.16 -5.15 12.71
CA PHE A 310 -4.84 -6.16 11.71
C PHE A 310 -3.33 -6.16 11.38
N PRO A 311 -2.62 -7.30 11.51
CA PRO A 311 -1.17 -7.39 11.33
C PRO A 311 -0.72 -7.41 9.86
N HIS A 312 -1.64 -7.72 8.94
CA HIS A 312 -1.45 -7.84 7.49
C HIS A 312 -2.82 -7.68 6.81
N MET A 313 -2.93 -7.71 5.48
CA MET A 313 -4.22 -7.64 4.77
C MET A 313 -4.94 -8.99 4.55
N ASN A 314 -4.28 -10.13 4.79
CA ASN A 314 -4.83 -11.47 4.55
C ASN A 314 -5.82 -11.92 5.65
N PRO A 315 -7.16 -11.91 5.43
CA PRO A 315 -8.10 -12.07 6.53
C PRO A 315 -8.26 -13.50 7.06
N ILE A 316 -7.86 -14.51 6.27
CA ILE A 316 -7.88 -15.93 6.69
C ILE A 316 -7.03 -16.15 7.95
N LEU A 317 -6.00 -15.31 8.15
CA LEU A 317 -5.04 -15.46 9.23
C LEU A 317 -5.35 -14.56 10.44
N TYR A 318 -6.47 -13.84 10.44
CA TYR A 318 -6.86 -13.02 11.58
C TYR A 318 -7.41 -13.87 12.72
N ASN A 319 -7.01 -13.51 13.94
CA ASN A 319 -7.55 -14.11 15.15
C ASN A 319 -8.90 -13.49 15.52
N GLU A 320 -9.78 -14.28 16.13
CA GLU A 320 -11.07 -13.82 16.67
C GLU A 320 -10.94 -12.62 17.62
N SER A 321 -9.86 -12.54 18.38
CA SER A 321 -9.60 -11.41 19.28
C SER A 321 -9.41 -10.09 18.54
N VAL A 322 -8.79 -10.10 17.35
CA VAL A 322 -8.60 -8.90 16.51
C VAL A 322 -9.95 -8.45 15.97
N TYR A 323 -10.76 -9.38 15.46
CA TYR A 323 -12.12 -9.08 15.03
C TYR A 323 -12.94 -8.45 16.17
N ALA A 324 -13.00 -9.11 17.34
CA ALA A 324 -13.75 -8.63 18.48
C ALA A 324 -13.30 -7.23 18.94
N PHE A 325 -11.99 -6.99 18.98
CA PHE A 325 -11.45 -5.68 19.32
C PHE A 325 -11.87 -4.61 18.31
N VAL A 326 -11.62 -4.81 17.02
CA VAL A 326 -11.93 -3.81 15.99
C VAL A 326 -13.44 -3.56 15.88
N GLN A 327 -14.28 -4.61 15.99
CA GLN A 327 -15.75 -4.46 16.04
C GLN A 327 -16.18 -3.56 17.20
N SER A 328 -15.57 -3.73 18.38
CA SER A 328 -15.87 -2.91 19.57
C SER A 328 -15.53 -1.43 19.38
N ILE A 329 -14.50 -1.12 18.58
CA ILE A 329 -14.08 0.25 18.27
C ILE A 329 -14.95 0.87 17.19
N CYS A 330 -15.22 0.12 16.11
CA CYS A 330 -15.95 0.63 14.95
C CYS A 330 -17.46 0.61 15.12
N GLY A 331 -17.99 -0.15 16.09
CA GLY A 331 -19.44 -0.31 16.31
C GLY A 331 -20.15 -1.00 15.14
N LYS A 332 -19.42 -1.81 14.35
CA LYS A 332 -19.91 -2.49 13.15
C LYS A 332 -19.46 -3.93 13.14
N GLU A 333 -20.30 -4.79 12.56
CA GLU A 333 -19.94 -6.17 12.33
C GLU A 333 -18.91 -6.29 11.19
N LEU A 334 -17.86 -7.08 11.41
CA LEU A 334 -16.87 -7.40 10.40
C LEU A 334 -17.23 -8.75 9.81
N ASP A 335 -17.30 -8.84 8.48
CA ASP A 335 -17.57 -10.08 7.77
C ASP A 335 -16.36 -11.01 7.83
N LYS A 336 -16.46 -12.02 8.69
CA LYS A 336 -15.43 -13.04 8.91
C LYS A 336 -15.38 -14.10 7.81
N SER A 337 -16.36 -14.13 6.89
CA SER A 337 -16.38 -15.06 5.76
C SER A 337 -15.48 -14.61 4.61
N ILE A 338 -14.96 -13.38 4.66
CA ILE A 338 -14.05 -12.85 3.66
C ILE A 338 -12.70 -13.53 3.79
N GLU A 339 -12.33 -14.31 2.78
CA GLU A 339 -11.02 -14.97 2.71
C GLU A 339 -9.96 -14.16 1.95
N TYR A 340 -10.38 -13.15 1.19
CA TYR A 340 -9.50 -12.32 0.39
C TYR A 340 -10.08 -10.93 0.16
N ILE A 341 -9.22 -9.92 0.27
CA ILE A 341 -9.51 -8.54 -0.09
C ILE A 341 -8.93 -8.30 -1.49
N PRO A 342 -9.75 -8.02 -2.53
CA PRO A 342 -9.31 -7.78 -3.91
C PRO A 342 -8.45 -6.53 -4.10
N PHE A 343 -7.21 -6.62 -3.64
CA PHE A 343 -6.19 -5.59 -3.73
C PHE A 343 -4.81 -6.25 -3.96
N PRO A 344 -3.95 -5.69 -4.82
CA PRO A 344 -2.64 -6.25 -5.17
C PRO A 344 -1.57 -6.10 -4.08
#